data_AF-A0A315A2B3-F1
#
_entry.id   AF-A0A315A2B3-F1
#
_cell.length_a   1.000
_cell.length_b   1.000
_cell.length_c   1.000
_cell.angle_alpha   90.00
_cell.angle_beta   90.00
_cell.angle_gamma   90.00
#
_symmetry.space_group_name_H-M   'P 1'
#
loop_
_entity.id
_entity.type
_entity.pdbx_description
1 polymer ?
#
loop_
_entity_poly.entity_id
_entity_poly.type
_entity_poly.pdbx_seq_one_letter_code
_entity_poly.pdbx_strand_id
1 'polypeptide(L)'
;MGKTLVDRMRMKSKHFIALHLRFEPDMLAFSGCDFGGGEKIKERTWENSEEASNPDKVRRHGRCPLTPEEVGLMLRALGFGSDIHLYVASGEVYGGEETLAPLKKLFPNFHSKETIASTEELTPFSSFSSRMAALDFIVCDESDVFIANNNGNMARMLAGRRRYFGHKPTIRPNAKKLSLLFMNPPLLLAKQTSAMATYTSGSDTITLNRSGHFYFLCGTPGHCQHGQWPSSEVVFLSSAPKLEFTTVVLCVLGLVL
;
A
#
# COMPACT_ATOMS: atom_id res chain seq x y z
N MET A 1 -7.79 -25.29 7.35
CA MET A 1 -8.53 -24.13 6.82
C MET A 1 -7.63 -23.12 6.10
N GLY A 2 -6.61 -22.51 6.72
CA GLY A 2 -5.77 -21.49 6.03
C GLY A 2 -5.16 -21.96 4.69
N LYS A 3 -4.60 -23.17 4.65
CA LYS A 3 -4.10 -23.78 3.39
C LYS A 3 -5.20 -23.93 2.33
N THR A 4 -6.40 -24.35 2.74
CA THR A 4 -7.57 -24.46 1.86
C THR A 4 -7.93 -23.12 1.23
N LEU A 5 -7.86 -22.01 1.97
CA LEU A 5 -8.08 -20.67 1.43
C LEU A 5 -7.02 -20.30 0.38
N VAL A 6 -5.75 -20.63 0.64
CA VAL A 6 -4.66 -20.46 -0.32
C VAL A 6 -4.92 -21.26 -1.60
N ASP A 7 -5.26 -22.54 -1.47
CA ASP A 7 -5.53 -23.41 -2.61
C ASP A 7 -6.71 -22.86 -3.45
N ARG A 8 -7.76 -22.32 -2.81
CA ARG A 8 -8.88 -21.66 -3.50
C ARG A 8 -8.46 -20.40 -4.23
N MET A 9 -7.59 -19.58 -3.66
CA MET A 9 -7.01 -18.43 -4.37
C MET A 9 -6.19 -18.89 -5.58
N ARG A 10 -5.40 -19.95 -5.42
CA ARG A 10 -4.57 -20.53 -6.50
C ARG A 10 -5.39 -21.17 -7.62
N MET A 11 -6.57 -21.70 -7.32
CA MET A 11 -7.52 -22.19 -8.33
C MET A 11 -8.11 -21.05 -9.17
N LYS A 12 -8.23 -19.84 -8.60
CA LYS A 12 -8.72 -18.67 -9.34
C LYS A 12 -7.63 -18.06 -10.22
N SER A 13 -6.39 -18.01 -9.73
CA SER A 13 -5.24 -17.53 -10.50
C SER A 13 -3.94 -18.15 -10.01
N LYS A 14 -3.03 -18.43 -10.96
CA LYS A 14 -1.66 -18.88 -10.65
C LYS A 14 -0.95 -17.92 -9.70
N HIS A 15 -1.16 -16.61 -9.86
CA HIS A 15 -0.58 -15.57 -9.02
C HIS A 15 -1.66 -14.67 -8.41
N PHE A 16 -1.52 -14.33 -7.13
CA PHE A 16 -2.44 -13.44 -6.42
C PHE A 16 -1.70 -12.57 -5.40
N ILE A 17 -2.34 -11.45 -5.08
CA ILE A 17 -1.84 -10.47 -4.13
C ILE A 17 -2.65 -10.55 -2.84
N ALA A 18 -1.98 -10.48 -1.69
CA ALA A 18 -2.66 -10.34 -0.41
C ALA A 18 -2.45 -8.93 0.17
N LEU A 19 -3.55 -8.25 0.48
CA LEU A 19 -3.59 -6.97 1.16
C LEU A 19 -4.07 -7.17 2.59
N HIS A 20 -3.22 -6.87 3.57
CA HIS A 20 -3.65 -6.66 4.95
C HIS A 20 -4.15 -5.22 5.10
N LEU A 21 -5.46 -5.06 5.11
CA LEU A 21 -6.17 -3.79 5.21
C LEU A 21 -6.59 -3.58 6.67
N ARG A 22 -5.75 -2.86 7.41
CA ARG A 22 -6.07 -2.37 8.75
C ARG A 22 -6.76 -1.02 8.64
N PHE A 23 -8.08 -1.05 8.49
CA PHE A 23 -8.94 0.14 8.38
C PHE A 23 -10.21 -0.04 9.23
N GLU A 24 -10.07 -0.67 10.39
CA GLU A 24 -11.15 -0.93 11.33
C GLU A 24 -11.41 0.27 12.25
N PRO A 25 -12.66 0.45 12.76
CA PRO A 25 -13.01 1.59 13.60
C PRO A 25 -12.14 1.77 14.84
N ASP A 26 -11.72 0.67 15.48
CA ASP A 26 -10.83 0.71 16.65
C ASP A 26 -9.47 1.32 16.28
N MET A 27 -8.87 0.89 15.18
CA MET A 27 -7.61 1.42 14.69
C MET A 27 -7.74 2.92 14.42
N LEU A 28 -8.79 3.34 13.70
CA LEU A 28 -8.98 4.74 13.35
C LEU A 28 -9.11 5.62 14.60
N ALA A 29 -9.89 5.17 15.59
CA ALA A 29 -10.04 5.84 16.87
C ALA A 29 -8.72 5.97 17.65
N PHE A 30 -7.87 4.94 17.66
CA PHE A 30 -6.54 5.00 18.28
C PHE A 30 -5.55 5.90 17.53
N SER A 31 -5.67 5.98 16.22
CA SER A 31 -4.74 6.76 15.40
C SER A 31 -4.99 8.27 15.44
N GLY A 32 -6.20 8.71 15.84
CA GLY A 32 -6.60 10.13 15.80
C GLY A 32 -6.80 10.66 14.37
N CYS A 33 -7.02 9.76 13.41
CA CYS A 33 -7.21 10.09 12.01
C CYS A 33 -8.69 10.30 11.69
N ASP A 34 -9.02 11.42 11.05
CA ASP A 34 -10.35 11.69 10.53
C ASP A 34 -10.41 11.38 9.03
N PHE A 35 -11.38 10.56 8.65
CA PHE A 35 -11.64 10.14 7.27
C PHE A 35 -13.07 10.51 6.83
N GLY A 36 -13.66 11.56 7.41
CA GLY A 36 -15.00 12.05 7.07
C GLY A 36 -16.12 11.29 7.77
N GLY A 37 -15.81 10.74 8.95
CA GLY A 37 -16.64 9.75 9.61
C GLY A 37 -17.73 10.25 10.56
N GLY A 38 -17.84 11.57 10.71
CA GLY A 38 -18.79 12.21 11.63
C GLY A 38 -18.46 12.00 13.12
N GLU A 39 -19.43 12.32 13.99
CA GLU A 39 -19.28 12.31 15.46
C GLU A 39 -19.00 10.93 16.06
N LYS A 40 -19.34 9.84 15.37
CA LYS A 40 -19.17 8.46 15.86
C LYS A 40 -17.71 8.04 16.08
N ILE A 41 -16.76 8.64 15.36
CA ILE A 41 -15.32 8.43 15.62
C ILE A 41 -14.86 9.33 16.77
N LYS A 42 -15.37 10.57 16.86
CA LYS A 42 -14.97 11.54 17.89
C LYS A 42 -15.26 11.02 19.30
N GLU A 43 -16.40 10.35 19.50
CA GLU A 43 -16.80 9.80 20.80
C GLU A 43 -15.91 8.62 21.28
N ARG A 44 -15.22 7.93 20.37
CA ARG A 44 -14.29 6.82 20.69
C ARG A 44 -12.82 7.22 20.57
N THR A 45 -12.54 8.45 20.13
CA THR A 45 -11.18 8.97 20.03
C THR A 45 -10.69 9.23 21.45
N TRP A 46 -9.56 8.67 21.83
CA TRP A 46 -8.98 8.90 23.16
C TRP A 46 -8.67 10.40 23.33
N GLU A 47 -9.41 11.06 24.22
CA GLU A 47 -9.37 12.51 24.51
C GLU A 47 -8.00 13.05 24.98
N ASN A 48 -6.98 12.20 25.12
CA ASN A 48 -5.73 12.54 25.80
C ASN A 48 -4.48 12.56 24.90
N SER A 49 -4.59 12.90 23.62
CA SER A 49 -3.40 13.31 22.87
C SER A 49 -3.56 14.74 22.35
N GLU A 50 -2.68 15.65 22.76
CA GLU A 50 -2.58 17.02 22.24
C GLU A 50 -2.44 17.05 20.69
N GLU A 51 -2.15 15.91 20.07
CA GLU A 51 -2.06 15.70 18.62
C GLU A 51 -3.41 15.42 17.92
N ALA A 52 -4.47 15.04 18.65
CA ALA A 52 -5.82 14.84 18.11
C ALA A 52 -6.49 16.16 17.66
N SER A 53 -5.93 17.31 18.05
CA SER A 53 -6.43 18.64 17.67
C SER A 53 -6.24 18.95 16.17
N ASN A 54 -5.39 18.19 15.45
CA ASN A 54 -5.16 18.38 14.02
C ASN A 54 -5.00 17.04 13.26
N PRO A 55 -6.11 16.46 12.75
CA PRO A 55 -6.11 15.19 12.00
C PRO A 55 -5.17 15.21 10.78
N ASP A 56 -5.06 16.35 10.10
CA ASP A 56 -4.14 16.54 8.98
C ASP A 56 -2.68 16.43 9.40
N LYS A 57 -2.34 16.93 10.59
CA LYS A 57 -0.99 16.78 11.16
C LYS A 57 -0.70 15.30 11.38
N VAL A 58 -1.59 14.54 12.01
CA VAL A 58 -1.43 13.09 12.24
C VAL A 58 -1.20 12.33 10.93
N ARG A 59 -2.00 12.66 9.92
CA ARG A 59 -1.90 12.09 8.56
C ARG A 59 -0.58 12.42 7.88
N ARG A 60 -0.13 13.67 7.94
CA ARG A 60 1.19 14.11 7.42
C ARG A 60 2.38 13.50 8.13
N HIS A 61 2.22 13.03 9.37
CA HIS A 61 3.27 12.30 10.10
C HIS A 61 3.29 10.80 9.76
N GLY A 62 2.36 10.32 8.91
CA GLY A 62 2.29 8.93 8.48
C GLY A 62 1.76 7.99 9.56
N ARG A 63 1.04 8.51 10.56
CA ARG A 63 0.38 7.69 11.59
C ARG A 63 -0.94 7.09 11.11
N CYS A 64 -1.57 7.73 10.12
CA CYS A 64 -2.79 7.21 9.52
C CYS A 64 -2.51 6.08 8.55
N PRO A 65 -3.37 5.05 8.53
CA PRO A 65 -3.35 4.05 7.46
C PRO A 65 -3.73 4.72 6.14
N LEU A 66 -3.32 4.11 5.03
CA LEU A 66 -3.91 4.46 3.73
C LEU A 66 -5.36 3.96 3.66
N THR A 67 -6.23 4.73 3.01
CA THR A 67 -7.60 4.30 2.70
C THR A 67 -7.60 3.17 1.67
N PRO A 68 -8.68 2.38 1.55
CA PRO A 68 -8.77 1.37 0.49
C PRO A 68 -8.58 1.96 -0.92
N GLU A 69 -9.09 3.16 -1.17
CA GLU A 69 -8.89 3.87 -2.44
C GLU A 69 -7.42 4.19 -2.68
N GLU A 70 -6.73 4.75 -1.69
CA GLU A 70 -5.32 5.13 -1.78
C GLU A 70 -4.41 3.92 -2.00
N VAL A 71 -4.72 2.80 -1.34
CA VAL A 71 -4.03 1.52 -1.59
C VAL A 71 -4.28 1.07 -3.02
N GLY A 72 -5.51 1.16 -3.51
CA GLY A 72 -5.85 0.79 -4.88
C GLY A 72 -5.09 1.63 -5.90
N LEU A 73 -5.07 2.96 -5.73
CA LEU A 73 -4.32 3.89 -6.58
C LEU A 73 -2.81 3.60 -6.56
N MET A 74 -2.25 3.32 -5.38
CA MET A 74 -0.84 2.93 -5.25
C MET A 74 -0.56 1.64 -6.04
N LEU A 75 -1.41 0.62 -5.94
CA LEU A 75 -1.21 -0.63 -6.68
C LEU A 75 -1.28 -0.41 -8.20
N ARG A 76 -2.20 0.43 -8.67
CA ARG A 76 -2.26 0.82 -10.09
C ARG A 76 -0.99 1.55 -10.53
N ALA A 77 -0.47 2.46 -9.70
CA ALA A 77 0.76 3.20 -9.97
C ALA A 77 2.01 2.30 -10.00
N LEU A 78 2.00 1.19 -9.26
CA LEU A 78 3.05 0.16 -9.29
C LEU A 78 2.94 -0.77 -10.52
N GLY A 79 1.93 -0.58 -11.37
CA GLY A 79 1.75 -1.35 -12.61
C GLY A 79 0.89 -2.60 -12.48
N PHE A 80 0.20 -2.80 -11.35
CA PHE A 80 -0.72 -3.94 -11.23
C PHE A 80 -1.97 -3.75 -12.10
N GLY A 81 -2.20 -4.72 -12.99
CA GLY A 81 -3.39 -4.82 -13.84
C GLY A 81 -4.68 -4.96 -13.01
N SER A 82 -5.83 -4.66 -13.58
CA SER A 82 -7.13 -4.77 -12.88
C SER A 82 -7.62 -6.23 -12.82
N ASP A 83 -7.03 -7.08 -13.64
CA ASP A 83 -7.29 -8.51 -13.76
C ASP A 83 -6.66 -9.35 -12.63
N ILE A 84 -5.75 -8.78 -11.83
CA ILE A 84 -5.12 -9.51 -10.72
C ILE A 84 -6.15 -9.97 -9.69
N HIS A 85 -5.90 -11.13 -9.08
CA HIS A 85 -6.70 -11.59 -7.94
C HIS A 85 -6.16 -10.97 -6.64
N LEU A 86 -6.99 -10.19 -5.97
CA LEU A 86 -6.67 -9.49 -4.73
C LEU A 86 -7.40 -10.15 -3.56
N TYR A 87 -6.64 -10.77 -2.65
CA TYR A 87 -7.14 -11.22 -1.36
C TYR A 87 -7.00 -10.10 -0.33
N VAL A 88 -8.09 -9.72 0.34
CA VAL A 88 -8.12 -8.69 1.37
C VAL A 88 -8.33 -9.32 2.74
N ALA A 89 -7.30 -9.23 3.56
CA ALA A 89 -7.29 -9.58 4.98
C ALA A 89 -7.67 -8.34 5.80
N SER A 90 -8.90 -8.30 6.31
CA SER A 90 -9.39 -7.24 7.20
C SER A 90 -10.36 -7.79 8.23
N GLY A 91 -10.51 -7.05 9.34
CA GLY A 91 -11.71 -7.12 10.17
C GLY A 91 -12.88 -6.36 9.55
N GLU A 92 -13.78 -5.87 10.41
CA GLU A 92 -14.85 -4.96 10.01
C GLU A 92 -14.26 -3.62 9.55
N VAL A 93 -14.40 -3.32 8.26
CA VAL A 93 -13.85 -2.10 7.66
C VAL A 93 -14.73 -0.92 8.00
N TYR A 94 -14.11 0.17 8.47
CA TYR A 94 -14.77 1.44 8.71
C TYR A 94 -15.46 1.94 7.44
N GLY A 95 -16.74 2.33 7.55
CA GLY A 95 -17.57 2.74 6.41
C GLY A 95 -17.95 1.60 5.45
N GLY A 96 -17.63 0.35 5.79
CA GLY A 96 -18.10 -0.86 5.12
C GLY A 96 -17.89 -0.87 3.61
N GLU A 97 -18.94 -1.26 2.89
CA GLU A 97 -18.92 -1.42 1.44
C GLU A 97 -18.68 -0.11 0.68
N GLU A 98 -19.15 1.03 1.19
CA GLU A 98 -18.92 2.33 0.55
C GLU A 98 -17.41 2.68 0.52
N THR A 99 -16.71 2.38 1.60
CA THR A 99 -15.26 2.63 1.69
C THR A 99 -14.45 1.62 0.87
N LEU A 100 -14.95 0.40 0.67
CA LEU A 100 -14.33 -0.62 -0.16
C LEU A 100 -14.64 -0.46 -1.66
N ALA A 101 -15.72 0.23 -2.02
CA ALA A 101 -16.19 0.35 -3.41
C ALA A 101 -15.13 0.88 -4.40
N PRO A 102 -14.34 1.93 -4.08
CA PRO A 102 -13.28 2.38 -4.99
C PRO A 102 -12.21 1.31 -5.24
N LEU A 103 -11.82 0.57 -4.19
CA LEU A 103 -10.84 -0.52 -4.31
C LEU A 103 -11.38 -1.66 -5.17
N LYS A 104 -12.63 -2.08 -4.96
CA LYS A 104 -13.31 -3.10 -5.78
C LYS A 104 -13.48 -2.67 -7.23
N LYS A 105 -13.68 -1.37 -7.49
CA LYS A 105 -13.73 -0.82 -8.85
C LYS A 105 -12.37 -0.91 -9.57
N LEU A 106 -11.27 -0.70 -8.86
CA LEU A 106 -9.91 -0.82 -9.41
C LEU A 106 -9.47 -2.27 -9.59
N PHE A 107 -9.93 -3.16 -8.71
CA PHE A 107 -9.60 -4.59 -8.68
C PHE A 107 -10.87 -5.43 -8.52
N PRO A 108 -11.61 -5.70 -9.62
CA PRO A 108 -12.87 -6.45 -9.58
C PRO A 108 -12.73 -7.90 -9.09
N ASN A 109 -11.55 -8.51 -9.26
CA ASN A 109 -11.22 -9.83 -8.70
C ASN A 109 -10.85 -9.73 -7.21
N PHE A 110 -11.76 -9.18 -6.42
CA PHE A 110 -11.64 -8.97 -4.98
C PHE A 110 -12.15 -10.18 -4.21
N HIS A 111 -11.35 -10.69 -3.27
CA HIS A 111 -11.67 -11.86 -2.44
C HIS A 111 -11.35 -11.56 -0.97
N SER A 112 -12.19 -12.03 -0.07
CA SER A 112 -11.90 -12.15 1.37
C SER A 112 -12.16 -13.57 1.84
N LYS A 113 -11.77 -13.91 3.08
CA LYS A 113 -12.07 -15.22 3.69
C LYS A 113 -13.56 -15.57 3.62
N GLU A 114 -14.45 -14.60 3.80
CA GLU A 114 -15.91 -14.76 3.73
C GLU A 114 -16.41 -15.03 2.30
N THR A 115 -15.69 -14.58 1.26
CA THR A 115 -16.08 -14.83 -0.13
C THR A 115 -15.56 -16.15 -0.69
N ILE A 116 -14.53 -16.73 -0.07
CA ILE A 116 -13.88 -17.95 -0.56
C ILE A 116 -14.03 -19.14 0.40
N ALA A 117 -14.75 -18.98 1.51
CA ALA A 117 -15.14 -20.06 2.40
C ALA A 117 -16.61 -19.91 2.81
N SER A 118 -17.25 -21.04 3.13
CA SER A 118 -18.61 -21.00 3.64
C SER A 118 -18.65 -20.55 5.09
N THR A 119 -19.80 -20.06 5.53
CA THR A 119 -20.02 -19.68 6.93
C THR A 119 -19.76 -20.86 7.88
N GLU A 120 -20.14 -22.07 7.49
CA GLU A 120 -19.93 -23.30 8.26
C GLU A 120 -18.44 -23.63 8.41
N GLU A 121 -17.64 -23.42 7.37
CA GLU A 121 -16.19 -23.61 7.42
C GLU A 121 -15.48 -22.60 8.33
N LEU A 122 -16.02 -21.38 8.43
CA LEU A 122 -15.45 -20.31 9.25
C LEU A 122 -15.94 -20.35 10.70
N THR A 123 -17.10 -20.94 10.97
CA THR A 123 -17.73 -21.02 12.30
C THR A 123 -16.79 -21.54 13.40
N PRO A 124 -15.94 -22.57 13.19
CA PRO A 124 -15.01 -23.04 14.23
C PRO A 124 -13.96 -22.00 14.68
N PHE A 125 -13.74 -20.95 13.87
CA PHE A 125 -12.74 -19.91 14.10
C PHE A 125 -13.36 -18.58 14.55
N SER A 126 -14.65 -18.35 14.26
CA SER A 126 -15.31 -17.05 14.45
C SER A 126 -15.42 -16.61 15.91
N SER A 127 -15.41 -17.55 16.87
CA SER A 127 -15.46 -17.23 18.31
C SER A 127 -14.21 -16.49 18.81
N PHE A 128 -13.11 -16.50 18.06
CA PHE A 128 -11.87 -15.84 18.45
C PHE A 128 -11.29 -15.05 17.27
N SER A 129 -11.21 -13.73 17.42
CA SER A 129 -10.63 -12.83 16.41
C SER A 129 -9.20 -13.24 16.02
N SER A 130 -8.41 -13.76 16.98
CA SER A 130 -7.06 -14.28 16.73
C SER A 130 -7.03 -15.49 15.80
N ARG A 131 -8.05 -16.36 15.84
CA ARG A 131 -8.15 -17.52 14.96
C ARG A 131 -8.53 -17.10 13.54
N MET A 132 -9.45 -16.15 13.40
CA MET A 132 -9.79 -15.55 12.10
C MET A 132 -8.57 -14.84 11.49
N ALA A 133 -7.84 -14.06 12.28
CA ALA A 133 -6.61 -13.40 11.86
C ALA A 133 -5.50 -14.39 11.48
N ALA A 134 -5.45 -15.57 12.11
CA ALA A 134 -4.50 -16.62 11.74
C ALA A 134 -4.79 -17.22 10.34
N LEU A 135 -6.06 -17.28 9.93
CA LEU A 135 -6.41 -17.67 8.55
C LEU A 135 -5.87 -16.65 7.56
N ASP A 136 -6.12 -15.37 7.82
CA ASP A 136 -5.61 -14.25 7.01
C ASP A 136 -4.07 -14.24 6.96
N PHE A 137 -3.41 -14.54 8.08
CA PHE A 137 -1.95 -14.63 8.16
C PHE A 137 -1.39 -15.66 7.19
N ILE A 138 -1.97 -16.86 7.15
CA ILE A 138 -1.52 -17.94 6.26
C ILE A 138 -1.68 -17.54 4.80
N VAL A 139 -2.83 -16.95 4.43
CA VAL A 139 -3.07 -16.51 3.05
C VAL A 139 -2.09 -15.39 2.64
N CYS A 140 -1.84 -14.46 3.54
CA CYS A 140 -0.86 -13.39 3.30
C CYS A 140 0.56 -13.92 3.15
N ASP A 141 0.98 -14.89 3.97
CA ASP A 141 2.31 -15.51 3.90
C ASP A 141 2.53 -16.29 2.61
N GLU A 142 1.49 -16.92 2.06
CA GLU A 142 1.55 -17.73 0.84
C GLU A 142 1.26 -16.98 -0.46
N SER A 143 0.84 -15.72 -0.38
CA SER A 143 0.66 -14.84 -1.55
C SER A 143 1.98 -14.55 -2.30
N ASP A 144 1.90 -14.20 -3.59
CA ASP A 144 3.08 -13.79 -4.37
C ASP A 144 3.58 -12.42 -3.95
N VAL A 145 2.66 -11.50 -3.68
CA VAL A 145 2.95 -10.16 -3.19
C VAL A 145 2.07 -9.87 -1.98
N PHE A 146 2.71 -9.46 -0.88
CA PHE A 146 2.02 -9.02 0.32
C PHE A 146 2.08 -7.50 0.45
N ILE A 147 0.96 -6.84 0.73
CA ILE A 147 0.87 -5.41 1.01
C ILE A 147 0.21 -5.22 2.38
N ALA A 148 0.66 -4.21 3.12
CA ALA A 148 -0.04 -3.73 4.31
C ALA A 148 -0.27 -2.22 4.21
N ASN A 149 -1.49 -1.75 4.46
CA ASN A 149 -1.80 -0.30 4.47
C ASN A 149 -1.36 0.41 5.77
N ASN A 150 -1.02 -0.37 6.79
CA ASN A 150 -0.56 0.07 8.10
C ASN A 150 0.58 -0.84 8.58
N ASN A 151 1.50 -0.27 9.37
CA ASN A 151 2.66 -0.98 9.90
C ASN A 151 2.42 -1.61 11.29
N GLY A 152 1.32 -2.35 11.43
CA GLY A 152 0.98 -3.07 12.66
C GLY A 152 1.81 -4.36 12.88
N ASN A 153 1.54 -5.07 13.98
CA ASN A 153 2.26 -6.28 14.36
C ASN A 153 2.25 -7.37 13.26
N MET A 154 1.09 -7.63 12.67
CA MET A 154 0.95 -8.61 11.58
C MET A 154 1.82 -8.26 10.37
N ALA A 155 1.85 -6.98 9.98
CA ALA A 155 2.68 -6.50 8.88
C ALA A 155 4.18 -6.68 9.15
N ARG A 156 4.63 -6.48 10.40
CA ARG A 156 6.03 -6.69 10.81
C ARG A 156 6.38 -8.17 10.83
N MET A 157 5.50 -9.02 11.37
CA MET A 157 5.69 -10.47 11.40
C MET A 157 5.76 -11.07 10.00
N LEU A 158 4.81 -10.73 9.12
CA LEU A 158 4.80 -11.20 7.73
C LEU A 158 6.00 -10.68 6.94
N ALA A 159 6.41 -9.42 7.14
CA ALA A 159 7.61 -8.90 6.49
C ALA A 159 8.87 -9.68 6.89
N GLY A 160 9.03 -10.00 8.18
CA GLY A 160 10.15 -10.81 8.67
C GLY A 160 10.11 -12.24 8.13
N ARG A 161 8.94 -12.89 8.25
CA ARG A 161 8.74 -14.28 7.80
C ARG A 161 8.95 -14.43 6.30
N ARG A 162 8.32 -13.59 5.48
CA ARG A 162 8.44 -13.62 4.02
C ARG A 162 9.85 -13.30 3.54
N ARG A 163 10.58 -12.42 4.26
CA ARG A 163 11.99 -12.15 3.97
C ARG A 163 12.88 -13.35 4.28
N TYR A 164 12.65 -14.00 5.43
CA TYR A 164 13.46 -15.14 5.86
C TYR A 164 13.17 -16.41 5.04
N PHE A 165 11.89 -16.70 4.78
CA PHE A 165 11.44 -17.89 4.05
C PHE A 165 11.18 -17.55 2.58
N GLY A 166 12.26 -17.55 1.78
CA GLY A 166 12.17 -17.46 0.32
C GLY A 166 12.11 -16.04 -0.25
N HIS A 167 12.42 -15.02 0.56
CA HIS A 167 12.51 -13.62 0.12
C HIS A 167 11.29 -13.15 -0.70
N LYS A 168 10.08 -13.52 -0.26
CA LYS A 168 8.84 -13.22 -1.00
C LYS A 168 8.57 -11.69 -0.98
N PRO A 169 8.17 -11.09 -2.11
CA PRO A 169 7.88 -9.66 -2.22
C PRO A 169 6.90 -9.15 -1.14
N THR A 170 7.28 -8.04 -0.50
CA THR A 170 6.45 -7.36 0.51
C THR A 170 6.50 -5.85 0.28
N ILE A 171 5.35 -5.22 0.07
CA ILE A 171 5.21 -3.78 -0.16
C ILE A 171 4.69 -3.14 1.12
N ARG A 172 5.47 -2.24 1.69
CA ARG A 172 5.08 -1.44 2.85
C ARG A 172 5.14 0.04 2.47
N PRO A 173 3.99 0.68 2.23
CA PRO A 173 3.93 2.09 1.87
C PRO A 173 4.56 2.97 2.93
N ASN A 174 5.30 4.00 2.50
CA ASN A 174 5.67 5.08 3.39
C ASN A 174 4.48 6.03 3.52
N ALA A 175 3.63 5.78 4.51
CA ALA A 175 2.41 6.56 4.74
C ALA A 175 2.68 8.07 4.87
N LYS A 176 3.82 8.47 5.45
CA LYS A 176 4.24 9.88 5.58
C LYS A 176 4.44 10.55 4.21
N LYS A 177 5.11 9.86 3.29
CA LYS A 177 5.35 10.38 1.93
C LYS A 177 4.08 10.35 1.08
N LEU A 178 3.32 9.26 1.17
CA LEU A 178 2.09 9.09 0.38
C LEU A 178 0.95 10.00 0.84
N SER A 179 0.83 10.26 2.15
CA SER A 179 -0.22 11.16 2.64
C SER A 179 -0.07 12.58 2.10
N LEU A 180 1.16 13.07 1.93
CA LEU A 180 1.43 14.37 1.29
C LEU A 180 0.98 14.40 -0.17
N LEU A 181 1.02 13.27 -0.88
CA LEU A 181 0.54 13.17 -2.26
C LEU A 181 -0.98 13.15 -2.30
N PHE A 182 -1.62 12.35 -1.45
CA PHE A 182 -3.09 12.19 -1.42
C PHE A 182 -3.82 13.42 -0.89
N MET A 183 -3.23 14.17 0.04
CA MET A 183 -3.81 15.40 0.57
C MET A 183 -3.72 16.60 -0.39
N ASN A 184 -2.98 16.47 -1.49
CA ASN A 184 -2.87 17.50 -2.52
C ASN A 184 -3.43 16.96 -3.85
N PRO A 185 -4.77 16.90 -4.02
CA PRO A 185 -5.44 16.37 -5.21
C PRO A 185 -4.94 16.93 -6.56
N PRO A 186 -4.50 18.20 -6.68
CA PRO A 186 -3.89 18.71 -7.91
C PRO A 186 -2.66 17.90 -8.37
N LEU A 187 -1.91 17.27 -7.45
CA LEU A 187 -0.75 16.43 -7.77
C LEU A 187 -1.15 15.06 -8.36
N LEU A 188 -2.33 14.55 -8.03
CA LEU A 188 -2.85 13.26 -8.51
C LEU A 188 -3.56 13.41 -9.86
N LEU A 189 -4.37 14.46 -10.02
CA LEU A 189 -5.09 14.75 -11.27
C LEU A 189 -4.16 15.29 -12.36
N ALA A 190 -3.07 15.99 -12.01
CA ALA A 190 -2.11 16.51 -12.99
C ALA A 190 -1.09 15.46 -13.51
N LYS A 191 -1.15 14.19 -13.07
CA LYS A 191 -0.04 13.27 -13.33
C LYS A 191 -0.40 11.79 -13.43
N GLN A 192 -1.48 11.51 -14.14
CA GLN A 192 -1.64 10.23 -14.84
C GLN A 192 -1.03 10.30 -16.26
N THR A 193 0.09 11.02 -16.40
CA THR A 193 0.84 11.08 -17.64
C THR A 193 2.09 10.23 -17.43
N SER A 194 2.21 9.17 -18.22
CA SER A 194 3.42 8.41 -18.59
C SER A 194 4.75 8.90 -17.99
N ALA A 195 5.62 7.93 -17.65
CA ALA A 195 7.01 8.17 -17.28
C ALA A 195 7.65 9.30 -18.11
N MET A 196 8.29 10.29 -17.46
CA MET A 196 8.88 11.43 -18.20
C MET A 196 9.93 10.99 -19.22
N ALA A 197 10.60 9.87 -18.95
CA ALA A 197 11.49 9.19 -19.86
C ALA A 197 11.66 7.74 -19.37
N THR A 198 12.01 6.84 -20.29
CA THR A 198 12.36 5.45 -20.01
C THR A 198 13.71 5.19 -20.64
N TYR A 199 14.67 4.72 -19.85
CA TYR A 199 16.03 4.43 -20.31
C TYR A 199 16.34 2.95 -20.10
N THR A 200 17.11 2.34 -21.00
CA THR A 200 17.37 0.88 -21.02
C THR A 200 18.86 0.52 -21.11
N SER A 201 19.77 1.50 -21.01
CA SER A 201 21.20 1.37 -21.39
C SER A 201 22.14 0.78 -20.34
N GLY A 202 21.68 0.45 -19.13
CA GLY A 202 22.55 -0.04 -18.04
C GLY A 202 23.35 1.04 -17.28
N SER A 203 23.64 2.19 -17.89
CA SER A 203 24.10 3.42 -17.20
C SER A 203 23.62 4.65 -17.98
N ASP A 204 22.84 5.51 -17.32
CA ASP A 204 22.19 6.65 -17.97
C ASP A 204 22.48 7.94 -17.20
N THR A 205 22.87 8.99 -17.93
CA THR A 205 23.04 10.33 -17.39
C THR A 205 21.79 11.14 -17.70
N ILE A 206 21.08 11.59 -16.67
CA ILE A 206 19.87 12.41 -16.84
C ILE A 206 20.21 13.85 -16.45
N THR A 207 19.92 14.79 -17.36
CA THR A 207 20.00 16.21 -17.05
C THR A 207 18.65 16.65 -16.49
N LEU A 208 18.65 17.11 -15.24
CA LEU A 208 17.47 17.71 -14.62
C LEU A 208 17.50 19.21 -14.92
N ASN A 209 16.44 19.73 -15.54
CA ASN A 209 16.37 21.15 -15.96
C ASN A 209 15.69 22.05 -14.92
N ARG A 210 15.28 21.50 -13.77
CA ARG A 210 14.63 22.25 -12.69
C ARG A 210 14.91 21.65 -11.32
N SER A 211 14.90 22.51 -10.30
CA SER A 211 14.93 22.14 -8.88
C SER A 211 13.66 21.38 -8.49
N GLY A 212 13.77 20.38 -7.62
CA GLY A 212 12.62 19.65 -7.11
C GLY A 212 12.94 18.26 -6.57
N HIS A 213 11.90 17.58 -6.07
CA HIS A 213 11.98 16.19 -5.66
C HIS A 213 11.70 15.26 -6.86
N PHE A 214 12.62 14.33 -7.08
CA PHE A 214 12.50 13.33 -8.14
C PHE A 214 12.43 11.93 -7.54
N TYR A 215 11.50 11.13 -8.07
CA TYR A 215 11.33 9.74 -7.71
C TYR A 215 11.77 8.88 -8.88
N PHE A 216 12.60 7.89 -8.58
CA PHE A 216 13.22 7.02 -9.57
C PHE A 216 12.76 5.58 -9.31
N LEU A 217 12.12 4.98 -10.30
CA LEU A 217 11.63 3.60 -10.24
C LEU A 217 12.40 2.75 -11.25
N CYS A 218 13.13 1.71 -10.79
CA CYS A 218 13.86 0.79 -11.65
C CYS A 218 12.93 -0.25 -12.31
N GLY A 219 12.69 -0.12 -13.61
CA GLY A 219 11.92 -1.08 -14.42
C GLY A 219 12.62 -2.39 -14.81
N THR A 220 13.87 -2.65 -14.38
CA THR A 220 14.56 -3.91 -14.70
C THR A 220 14.05 -5.05 -13.80
N PRO A 221 13.61 -6.19 -14.38
CA PRO A 221 13.23 -7.37 -13.60
C PRO A 221 14.39 -7.80 -12.69
N GLY A 222 14.15 -7.88 -11.38
CA GLY A 222 15.18 -8.27 -10.41
C GLY A 222 15.81 -7.13 -9.61
N HIS A 223 15.86 -5.91 -10.13
CA HIS A 223 16.50 -4.79 -9.43
C HIS A 223 15.62 -4.15 -8.35
N CYS A 224 14.29 -4.21 -8.49
CA CYS A 224 13.36 -3.85 -7.41
C CYS A 224 13.34 -4.85 -6.25
N GLN A 225 13.92 -6.05 -6.41
CA GLN A 225 13.88 -7.12 -5.40
C GLN A 225 14.79 -6.85 -4.19
N HIS A 226 15.73 -5.89 -4.30
CA HIS A 226 16.62 -5.49 -3.21
C HIS A 226 16.20 -4.19 -2.48
N GLY A 227 15.05 -3.61 -2.83
CA GLY A 227 14.44 -2.51 -2.07
C GLY A 227 15.15 -1.16 -2.15
N GLN A 228 15.98 -0.91 -3.17
CA GLN A 228 16.59 0.40 -3.37
C GLN A 228 15.60 1.33 -4.06
N TRP A 229 15.04 2.25 -3.29
CA TRP A 229 14.32 3.43 -3.74
C TRP A 229 15.22 4.64 -3.50
N PRO A 230 16.01 5.10 -4.49
CA PRO A 230 16.74 6.35 -4.35
C PRO A 230 15.74 7.51 -4.38
N SER A 231 15.65 8.27 -3.30
CA SER A 231 15.03 9.59 -3.31
C SER A 231 16.12 10.63 -3.20
N SER A 232 16.25 11.47 -4.22
CA SER A 232 17.23 12.56 -4.25
C SER A 232 16.51 13.89 -4.25
N GLU A 233 16.91 14.77 -3.35
CA GLU A 233 16.54 16.18 -3.38
C GLU A 233 17.61 16.92 -4.17
N VAL A 234 17.21 17.60 -5.25
CA VAL A 234 18.14 18.30 -6.14
C VAL A 234 17.89 19.79 -6.04
N VAL A 235 18.84 20.49 -5.43
CA VAL A 235 18.83 21.95 -5.26
C VAL A 235 19.91 22.56 -6.18
N PHE A 236 19.51 23.48 -7.05
CA PHE A 236 20.41 24.14 -7.99
C PHE A 236 21.06 25.34 -7.30
N LEU A 237 22.39 25.33 -7.15
CA LEU A 237 23.13 26.44 -6.54
C LEU A 237 23.89 27.33 -7.54
N SER A 238 23.83 27.06 -8.86
CA SER A 238 24.17 27.98 -9.98
C SER A 238 24.57 27.28 -11.29
N SER A 239 24.50 25.95 -11.39
CA SER A 239 24.61 25.22 -12.65
C SER A 239 23.80 23.92 -12.58
N ALA A 240 23.28 23.45 -13.72
CA ALA A 240 22.46 22.24 -13.76
C ALA A 240 23.28 21.00 -13.36
N PRO A 241 22.98 20.33 -12.24
CA PRO A 241 23.75 19.17 -11.84
C PRO A 241 23.43 18.00 -12.77
N LYS A 242 24.48 17.36 -13.30
CA LYS A 242 24.39 16.07 -13.97
C LYS A 242 24.52 14.99 -12.91
N LEU A 243 23.53 14.11 -12.83
CA LEU A 243 23.57 12.94 -11.96
C LEU A 243 23.87 11.71 -12.81
N GLU A 244 25.00 11.08 -12.54
CA GLU A 244 25.36 9.78 -13.10
C GLU A 244 24.84 8.68 -12.20
N PHE A 245 24.04 7.77 -12.75
CA PHE A 245 23.55 6.58 -12.05
C PHE A 245 24.12 5.33 -12.71
N THR A 246 24.60 4.41 -11.88
CA THR A 246 25.02 3.07 -12.32
C THR A 246 23.90 2.09 -12.00
N THR A 247 23.26 1.57 -13.05
CA THR A 247 22.17 0.56 -13.12
C THR A 247 20.71 1.04 -13.16
N VAL A 248 19.94 0.43 -14.06
CA VAL A 248 19.03 1.12 -14.98
C VAL A 248 17.60 0.58 -14.98
N VAL A 249 16.65 1.51 -14.93
CA VAL A 249 15.57 1.86 -15.87
C VAL A 249 14.91 2.99 -15.11
N LEU A 250 15.28 4.25 -15.33
CA LEU A 250 14.74 5.35 -14.51
C LEU A 250 13.38 5.76 -15.06
N CYS A 251 12.29 5.30 -14.44
CA CYS A 251 11.02 6.01 -14.57
C CYS A 251 11.12 7.27 -13.70
N VAL A 252 11.50 8.39 -14.31
CA VAL A 252 11.44 9.69 -13.63
C VAL A 252 9.98 10.11 -13.60
N LEU A 253 9.32 9.93 -12.46
CA LEU A 253 8.06 10.63 -12.21
C LEU A 253 8.44 12.07 -11.89
N GLY A 254 8.47 12.93 -12.89
CA GLY A 254 8.72 14.34 -12.63
C GLY A 254 7.52 14.92 -11.94
N LEU A 255 7.63 15.21 -10.65
CA LEU A 255 6.86 16.31 -10.11
C LEU A 255 7.29 17.58 -10.86
N VAL A 256 6.32 18.13 -11.58
CA VAL A 256 6.32 19.45 -12.19
C VAL A 256 5.68 20.23 -11.06
N LEU A 257 6.52 20.91 -10.28
CA LEU A 257 6.09 22.02 -9.45
C LEU A 257 5.94 23.23 -10.36
#